data_AF-A0A542XER0-F1
#
_entry.id   AF-A0A542XER0-F1
#
_cell.length_a   1.000
_cell.length_b   1.000
_cell.length_c   1.000
_cell.angle_alpha   90.00
_cell.angle_beta   90.00
_cell.angle_gamma   90.00
#
_symmetry.space_group_name_H-M   'P 1'
#
loop_
_entity.id
_entity.type
_entity.pdbx_description
1 polymer ?
#
loop_
_entity_poly.entity_id
_entity_poly.type
_entity_poly.pdbx_seq_one_letter_code
_entity_poly.pdbx_strand_id
1 'polypeptide(L)'
;MISGWWGAALVLGVAFAWSVFVGARYDFDDRLAAWWVRRARRWGRSAGPRSLLVSAGVLLAYVLLVAVSQELGAQLGDERWGLLVHVPALLAYAPFMLATAPMQFSAYTYWRADLEQAGADKQLGRRIAWWAGVPSFVGLFAVLLAVAGVFVL
;
A
#
# COMPACT_ATOMS: atom_id res chain seq x y z
N MET A 1 20.47 -15.60 -14.90
CA MET A 1 19.08 -15.19 -15.19
C MET A 1 18.24 -15.63 -14.00
N ILE A 2 17.78 -14.69 -13.18
CA ILE A 2 16.85 -15.02 -12.09
C ILE A 2 15.53 -15.39 -12.78
N SER A 3 15.10 -16.65 -12.68
CA SER A 3 13.85 -17.09 -13.33
C SER A 3 12.64 -16.37 -12.74
N GLY A 4 11.56 -16.28 -13.51
CA GLY A 4 10.46 -15.35 -13.27
C GLY A 4 9.93 -15.29 -11.84
N TRP A 5 9.73 -16.46 -11.21
CA TRP A 5 9.26 -16.52 -9.82
C TRP A 5 10.28 -16.01 -8.80
N TRP A 6 11.58 -16.23 -9.02
CA TRP A 6 12.62 -15.71 -8.15
C TRP A 6 12.75 -14.19 -8.26
N GLY A 7 12.53 -13.62 -9.44
CA GLY A 7 12.53 -12.17 -9.66
C GLY A 7 11.37 -11.50 -8.92
N ALA A 8 10.17 -12.06 -9.08
CA ALA A 8 8.99 -11.63 -8.34
C ALA A 8 9.19 -11.74 -6.81
N ALA A 9 9.68 -12.88 -6.33
CA ALA A 9 9.93 -13.10 -4.91
C ALA A 9 10.96 -12.12 -4.34
N LEU A 10 12.02 -11.81 -5.09
CA LEU A 10 13.03 -10.82 -4.69
C LEU A 10 12.42 -9.43 -4.56
N VAL A 11 11.67 -8.97 -5.57
CA VAL A 11 11.04 -7.63 -5.57
C VAL A 11 10.04 -7.49 -4.41
N LEU A 12 9.18 -8.49 -4.20
CA LEU A 12 8.23 -8.49 -3.10
C LEU A 12 8.93 -8.56 -1.74
N GLY A 13 9.99 -9.38 -1.62
CA GLY A 13 10.80 -9.48 -0.41
C GLY A 13 11.49 -8.17 -0.05
N VAL A 14 12.03 -7.46 -1.05
CA VAL A 14 12.63 -6.13 -0.88
C VAL A 14 11.57 -5.11 -0.49
N ALA A 15 10.40 -5.11 -1.12
CA ALA A 15 9.31 -4.20 -0.77
C ALA A 15 8.80 -4.42 0.68
N PHE A 16 8.72 -5.69 1.10
CA PHE A 16 8.38 -6.04 2.48
C PHE A 16 9.45 -5.56 3.48
N ALA A 17 10.72 -5.90 3.24
CA ALA A 17 11.82 -5.48 4.09
C ALA A 17 11.94 -3.94 4.17
N TRP A 18 11.73 -3.26 3.05
CA TRP A 18 11.66 -1.80 2.99
C TRP A 18 10.54 -1.24 3.85
N SER A 19 9.36 -1.85 3.81
CA SER A 19 8.21 -1.42 4.61
C SER A 19 8.48 -1.58 6.10
N VAL A 20 9.08 -2.70 6.51
CA VAL A 20 9.54 -2.92 7.90
C VAL A 20 10.58 -1.88 8.31
N PHE A 21 11.56 -1.60 7.46
CA PHE A 21 12.57 -0.58 7.71
C PHE A 21 11.95 0.82 7.84
N VAL A 22 11.04 1.19 6.96
CA VAL A 22 10.35 2.50 6.99
C VAL A 22 9.52 2.64 8.26
N GLY A 23 8.79 1.58 8.64
CA GLY A 23 8.06 1.49 9.91
C GLY A 23 8.98 1.73 11.10
N ALA A 24 10.05 0.96 11.22
CA ALA A 24 10.96 1.01 12.36
C ALA A 24 11.82 2.28 12.41
N ARG A 25 12.24 2.83 11.26
CA ARG A 25 13.16 3.98 11.21
C ARG A 25 12.44 5.32 11.34
N TYR A 26 11.22 5.41 10.85
CA TYR A 26 10.47 6.68 10.73
C TYR A 26 9.18 6.71 11.54
N ASP A 27 8.87 5.67 12.32
CA ASP A 27 7.61 5.51 13.05
C ASP A 27 6.42 5.69 12.11
N PHE A 28 6.52 5.13 10.89
CA PHE A 28 5.60 5.43 9.80
C PHE A 28 4.16 5.08 10.16
N ASP A 29 3.94 3.92 10.77
CA ASP A 29 2.61 3.42 11.14
C ASP A 29 1.94 4.32 12.18
N ASP A 30 2.68 4.70 13.24
CA ASP A 30 2.22 5.63 14.28
C ASP A 30 1.89 7.01 13.71
N ARG A 31 2.75 7.54 12.84
CA ARG A 31 2.55 8.84 12.20
C ARG A 31 1.37 8.81 11.24
N LEU A 32 1.21 7.72 10.50
CA LEU A 32 0.09 7.49 9.60
C LEU A 32 -1.21 7.42 10.39
N ALA A 33 -1.27 6.64 11.47
CA ALA A 33 -2.40 6.55 12.37
C ALA A 33 -2.74 7.91 12.99
N ALA A 34 -1.77 8.62 13.55
CA ALA A 34 -1.96 9.95 14.14
C ALA A 34 -2.44 10.99 13.12
N TRP A 35 -1.93 10.95 11.89
CA TRP A 35 -2.43 11.78 10.79
C TRP A 35 -3.88 11.42 10.46
N TRP A 36 -4.19 10.14 10.34
CA TRP A 36 -5.51 9.65 9.96
C TRP A 36 -6.56 10.00 10.99
N VAL A 37 -6.29 9.76 12.28
CA VAL A 37 -7.22 10.07 13.38
C VAL A 37 -7.49 11.57 13.44
N ARG A 38 -6.46 12.42 13.32
CA ARG A 38 -6.63 13.88 13.30
C ARG A 38 -7.53 14.33 12.14
N ARG A 39 -7.34 13.75 10.94
CA ARG A 39 -8.17 14.07 9.76
C ARG A 39 -9.59 13.53 9.90
N ALA A 40 -9.74 12.29 10.35
CA ALA A 40 -11.03 11.63 10.54
C ALA A 40 -11.92 12.36 11.55
N ARG A 41 -11.34 12.87 12.65
CA ARG A 41 -12.06 13.72 13.60
C ARG A 41 -12.61 14.99 12.94
N ARG A 42 -11.84 15.65 12.06
CA ARG A 42 -12.32 16.81 11.28
C ARG A 42 -13.40 16.44 10.27
N TRP A 43 -13.38 15.22 9.76
CA TRP A 43 -14.38 14.72 8.81
C TRP A 43 -15.70 14.30 9.45
N GLY A 44 -15.70 14.03 10.76
CA GLY A 44 -16.89 13.62 11.51
C GLY A 44 -17.58 12.40 10.88
N ARG A 45 -18.86 12.52 10.56
CA ARG A 45 -19.67 11.42 9.96
C ARG A 45 -19.13 10.89 8.63
N SER A 46 -18.41 11.72 7.89
CA SER A 46 -17.83 11.36 6.58
C SER A 46 -16.45 10.71 6.67
N ALA A 47 -15.96 10.42 7.88
CA ALA A 47 -14.63 9.84 8.09
C ALA A 47 -14.41 8.53 7.33
N GLY A 48 -15.41 7.64 7.29
CA GLY A 48 -15.35 6.38 6.54
C GLY A 48 -15.17 6.61 5.04
N PRO A 49 -16.16 7.21 4.34
CA PRO A 49 -16.07 7.47 2.90
C PRO A 49 -14.80 8.24 2.49
N ARG A 50 -14.38 9.24 3.28
CA ARG A 50 -13.14 9.98 2.98
C ARG A 50 -11.87 9.14 3.18
N SER A 51 -11.86 8.21 4.13
CA SER A 51 -10.74 7.27 4.30
C SER A 51 -10.62 6.31 3.10
N LEU A 52 -11.75 5.89 2.54
CA LEU A 52 -11.76 5.14 1.29
C LEU A 52 -11.20 5.99 0.14
N LEU A 53 -11.63 7.25 0.00
CA LEU A 53 -11.12 8.12 -1.06
C LEU A 53 -9.60 8.35 -0.96
N VAL A 54 -9.07 8.51 0.25
CA VAL A 54 -7.62 8.61 0.46
C VAL A 54 -6.92 7.34 0.00
N SER A 55 -7.38 6.18 0.45
CA SER A 55 -6.72 4.90 0.14
C SER A 55 -6.86 4.51 -1.33
N ALA A 56 -8.03 4.78 -1.92
CA ALA A 56 -8.28 4.62 -3.35
C ALA A 56 -7.46 5.61 -4.19
N GLY A 57 -7.25 6.84 -3.72
CA GLY A 57 -6.40 7.82 -4.38
C GLY A 57 -4.93 7.40 -4.38
N VAL A 58 -4.42 6.86 -3.27
CA VAL A 58 -3.06 6.32 -3.19
C VAL A 58 -2.91 5.09 -4.10
N LEU A 59 -3.88 4.18 -4.10
CA LEU A 59 -3.91 3.04 -5.03
C LEU A 59 -3.95 3.50 -6.49
N LEU A 60 -4.81 4.46 -6.84
CA LEU A 60 -4.92 4.98 -8.19
C LEU A 60 -3.59 5.59 -8.65
N ALA A 61 -2.92 6.36 -7.79
CA ALA A 61 -1.59 6.89 -8.08
C ALA A 61 -0.58 5.78 -8.37
N TYR A 62 -0.59 4.70 -7.57
CA TYR A 62 0.24 3.52 -7.83
C TYR A 62 -0.10 2.87 -9.18
N VAL A 63 -1.39 2.60 -9.47
CA VAL A 63 -1.83 1.99 -10.73
C VAL A 63 -1.45 2.83 -11.94
N LEU A 64 -1.55 4.15 -11.86
CA LEU A 64 -1.12 5.05 -12.92
C LEU A 64 0.39 4.95 -13.17
N LEU A 65 1.22 4.88 -12.11
CA LEU A 65 2.65 4.67 -12.24
C LEU A 65 2.98 3.29 -12.83
N VAL A 66 2.20 2.25 -12.51
CA VAL A 66 2.33 0.95 -13.15
C VAL A 66 2.00 1.04 -14.64
N ALA A 67 0.93 1.74 -15.03
CA ALA A 67 0.61 1.95 -16.44
C ALA A 67 1.74 2.69 -17.18
N VAL A 68 2.32 3.74 -16.56
CA VAL A 68 3.51 4.43 -17.10
C VAL A 68 4.70 3.47 -17.23
N SER A 69 4.90 2.57 -16.27
CA SER A 69 5.99 1.59 -16.32
C SER A 69 5.85 0.62 -17.50
N GLN A 70 4.62 0.18 -17.80
CA GLN A 70 4.33 -0.72 -18.92
C GLN A 70 4.53 -0.01 -20.25
N GLU A 71 4.04 1.22 -20.37
CA GLU A 71 4.21 2.04 -21.57
C GLU A 71 5.70 2.32 -21.84
N LEU A 72 6.48 2.62 -20.80
CA LEU A 72 7.93 2.83 -20.92
C LEU A 72 8.65 1.57 -21.43
N GLY A 73 8.30 0.40 -20.89
CA GLY A 73 8.85 -0.88 -21.36
C GLY A 73 8.50 -1.16 -22.82
N ALA A 74 7.26 -0.90 -23.22
CA ALA A 74 6.78 -1.08 -24.60
C ALA A 74 7.50 -0.14 -25.59
N GLN A 75 7.67 1.14 -25.24
CA GLN A 75 8.34 2.11 -26.10
C GLN A 75 9.84 1.81 -26.31
N LEU A 76 10.49 1.23 -25.30
CA LEU A 76 11.92 0.90 -25.35
C LEU A 76 12.22 -0.52 -25.84
N GLY A 77 11.18 -1.33 -26.10
CA GLY A 77 11.32 -2.71 -26.59
C GLY A 77 11.93 -3.69 -25.58
N ASP A 78 12.08 -3.29 -24.32
CA ASP A 78 12.56 -4.12 -23.21
C ASP A 78 11.80 -3.74 -21.93
N GLU A 79 11.00 -4.66 -21.42
CA GLU A 79 10.16 -4.50 -20.24
C GLU A 79 10.94 -4.17 -18.97
N ARG A 80 12.24 -4.48 -18.93
CA ARG A 80 13.13 -4.17 -17.80
C ARG A 80 13.25 -2.66 -17.57
N TRP A 81 13.08 -1.84 -18.61
CA TRP A 81 13.05 -0.38 -18.43
C TRP A 81 11.84 0.07 -17.60
N GLY A 82 10.72 -0.66 -17.67
CA GLY A 82 9.56 -0.42 -16.82
C GLY A 82 9.89 -0.57 -15.34
N LEU A 83 10.85 -1.43 -14.96
CA LEU A 83 11.25 -1.61 -13.56
C LEU A 83 11.79 -0.33 -12.91
N LEU A 84 12.35 0.59 -13.70
CA LEU A 84 12.83 1.89 -13.18
C LEU A 84 11.71 2.75 -12.62
N VAL A 85 10.47 2.54 -13.09
CA VAL A 85 9.28 3.22 -12.57
C VAL A 85 8.54 2.32 -11.59
N HIS A 86 8.41 1.04 -11.92
CA HIS A 86 7.63 0.08 -11.15
C HIS A 86 8.21 -0.14 -9.74
N VAL A 87 9.54 -0.35 -9.62
CA VAL A 87 10.17 -0.63 -8.32
C VAL A 87 10.07 0.58 -7.38
N PRO A 88 10.41 1.82 -7.77
CA PRO A 88 10.19 2.99 -6.91
C PRO A 88 8.72 3.22 -6.54
N ALA A 89 7.80 3.00 -7.47
CA ALA A 89 6.36 3.11 -7.19
C ALA A 89 5.92 2.08 -6.15
N LEU A 90 6.36 0.83 -6.28
CA LEU A 90 6.10 -0.23 -5.31
C LEU A 90 6.71 0.09 -3.94
N LEU A 91 7.96 0.55 -3.88
CA LEU A 91 8.63 0.91 -2.62
C LEU A 91 7.93 2.08 -1.92
N ALA A 92 7.37 3.03 -2.67
CA ALA A 92 6.59 4.13 -2.10
C ALA A 92 5.21 3.66 -1.60
N TYR A 93 4.58 2.73 -2.31
CA TYR A 93 3.23 2.25 -2.01
C TYR A 93 3.20 1.19 -0.90
N ALA A 94 4.18 0.29 -0.85
CA ALA A 94 4.19 -0.89 0.01
C ALA A 94 4.03 -0.59 1.51
N PRO A 95 4.70 0.42 2.11
CA PRO A 95 4.52 0.72 3.53
C PRO A 95 3.07 1.09 3.86
N PHE A 96 2.46 1.95 3.03
CA PHE A 96 1.06 2.33 3.18
C PHE A 96 0.12 1.14 3.02
N MET A 97 0.33 0.34 1.97
CA MET A 97 -0.48 -0.84 1.68
C MET A 97 -0.42 -1.84 2.83
N LEU A 98 0.77 -2.20 3.32
CA LEU A 98 0.93 -3.19 4.38
C LEU A 98 0.41 -2.70 5.74
N ALA A 99 0.56 -1.41 6.05
CA ALA A 99 0.03 -0.82 7.29
C ALA A 99 -1.51 -0.83 7.34
N THR A 100 -2.17 -0.67 6.19
CA THR A 100 -3.62 -0.45 6.14
C THR A 100 -4.42 -1.65 5.61
N ALA A 101 -3.80 -2.57 4.87
CA ALA A 101 -4.48 -3.72 4.28
C ALA A 101 -4.87 -4.77 5.35
N PRO A 102 -6.14 -5.20 5.41
CA PRO A 102 -6.60 -6.27 6.28
C PRO A 102 -6.24 -7.65 5.70
N MET A 103 -4.94 -7.93 5.52
CA MET A 103 -4.45 -9.19 4.94
C MET A 103 -4.79 -10.42 5.79
N GLN A 104 -4.88 -10.23 7.10
CA GLN A 104 -5.26 -11.23 8.10
C GLN A 104 -6.07 -10.54 9.20
N PHE A 105 -6.80 -11.32 10.01
CA PHE A 105 -7.50 -10.79 11.18
C PHE A 105 -6.53 -10.05 12.12
N SER A 106 -5.30 -10.56 12.26
CA SER A 106 -4.20 -9.93 13.00
C SER A 106 -3.80 -8.56 12.45
N ALA A 107 -3.64 -8.42 11.13
CA ALA A 107 -3.30 -7.13 10.48
C ALA A 107 -4.39 -6.07 10.69
N TYR A 108 -5.66 -6.47 10.58
CA TYR A 108 -6.79 -5.60 10.91
C TYR A 108 -6.79 -5.17 12.39
N THR A 109 -6.41 -6.07 13.31
CA THR A 109 -6.29 -5.73 14.73
C THR A 109 -5.10 -4.82 15.03
N TYR A 110 -3.96 -4.98 14.35
CA TYR A 110 -2.79 -4.10 14.52
C TYR A 110 -3.09 -2.68 14.06
N TRP A 111 -3.59 -2.51 12.83
CA TRP A 111 -3.97 -1.18 12.34
C TRP A 111 -5.00 -0.49 13.24
N ARG A 112 -5.95 -1.25 13.79
CA ARG A 112 -6.89 -0.72 14.77
C ARG A 112 -6.23 -0.34 16.09
N ALA A 113 -5.29 -1.14 16.58
CA ALA A 113 -4.54 -0.82 17.79
C ALA A 113 -3.75 0.49 17.60
N ASP A 114 -3.11 0.68 16.46
CA ASP A 114 -2.36 1.91 16.16
C ASP A 114 -3.29 3.13 16.08
N LEU A 115 -4.47 2.97 15.49
CA LEU A 115 -5.50 4.02 15.50
C LEU A 115 -6.01 4.33 16.90
N GLU A 116 -6.22 3.31 17.76
CA GLU A 116 -6.66 3.49 19.14
C GLU A 116 -5.56 4.16 20.00
N GLN A 117 -4.28 3.80 19.81
CA GLN A 117 -3.13 4.46 20.41
C GLN A 117 -3.00 5.92 19.97
N ALA A 118 -3.30 6.21 18.70
CA ALA A 118 -3.42 7.57 18.17
C ALA A 118 -4.67 8.33 18.67
N GLY A 119 -5.52 7.70 19.50
CA GLY A 119 -6.67 8.30 20.17
C GLY A 119 -8.00 8.13 19.43
N ALA A 120 -8.12 7.23 18.45
CA ALA A 120 -9.43 6.90 17.90
C ALA A 120 -10.30 6.19 18.94
N ASP A 121 -11.57 6.58 19.07
CA ASP A 121 -12.53 5.74 19.75
C ASP A 121 -12.78 4.45 18.95
N LYS A 122 -13.34 3.42 19.61
CA LYS A 122 -13.59 2.11 18.99
C LYS A 122 -14.42 2.19 17.70
N GLN A 123 -15.39 3.10 17.62
CA GLN A 123 -16.30 3.20 16.47
C GLN A 123 -15.64 3.94 15.30
N LEU A 124 -14.80 4.94 15.58
CA LEU A 124 -14.01 5.68 14.62
C LEU A 124 -12.88 4.81 14.07
N GLY A 125 -12.13 4.14 14.94
CA GLY A 125 -11.07 3.21 14.56
C GLY A 125 -11.59 2.09 13.65
N ARG A 126 -12.72 1.47 14.02
CA ARG A 126 -13.39 0.46 13.17
C ARG A 126 -13.78 1.00 11.80
N ARG A 127 -14.34 2.22 11.74
CA ARG A 127 -14.74 2.84 10.48
C ARG A 127 -13.52 3.15 9.60
N ILE A 128 -12.47 3.74 10.15
CA ILE A 128 -11.24 4.02 9.40
C ILE A 128 -10.64 2.72 8.89
N ALA A 129 -10.42 1.74 9.77
CA ALA A 129 -9.79 0.47 9.42
C ALA A 129 -10.54 -0.28 8.32
N TRP A 130 -11.88 -0.28 8.35
CA TRP A 130 -12.68 -0.92 7.31
C TRP A 130 -12.61 -0.16 5.98
N TRP A 131 -12.90 1.14 5.98
CA TRP A 131 -13.01 1.90 4.74
C TRP A 131 -11.67 2.18 4.08
N ALA A 132 -10.60 2.37 4.85
CA ALA A 132 -9.24 2.51 4.32
C ALA A 132 -8.65 1.16 3.87
N GLY A 133 -8.99 0.09 4.57
CA GLY A 133 -8.39 -1.22 4.33
C GLY A 133 -8.81 -1.87 3.02
N VAL A 134 -10.04 -1.66 2.56
CA VAL A 134 -10.54 -2.29 1.31
C VAL A 134 -9.69 -1.90 0.09
N PRO A 135 -9.44 -0.60 -0.21
CA PRO A 135 -8.55 -0.25 -1.32
C PRO A 135 -7.13 -0.81 -1.16
N SER A 136 -6.56 -0.82 0.05
CA SER A 136 -5.22 -1.37 0.27
C SER A 136 -5.15 -2.88 0.06
N PHE A 137 -6.22 -3.61 0.39
CA PHE A 137 -6.34 -5.02 0.04
C PHE A 137 -6.39 -5.25 -1.46
N VAL A 138 -7.20 -4.46 -2.20
CA VAL A 138 -7.22 -4.50 -3.67
C VAL A 138 -5.85 -4.16 -4.24
N GLY A 139 -5.14 -3.20 -3.64
CA GLY A 139 -3.79 -2.82 -4.01
C GLY A 139 -2.78 -3.96 -3.90
N LEU A 140 -2.94 -4.85 -2.92
CA LEU A 140 -2.10 -6.04 -2.82
C LEU A 140 -2.27 -6.97 -4.02
N PHE A 141 -3.51 -7.19 -4.49
CA PHE A 141 -3.72 -7.94 -5.73
C PHE A 141 -3.15 -7.22 -6.94
N ALA A 142 -3.30 -5.89 -7.01
CA ALA A 142 -2.71 -5.10 -8.09
C ALA A 142 -1.17 -5.22 -8.12
N VAL A 143 -0.52 -5.21 -6.96
CA VAL A 143 0.93 -5.45 -6.83
C VAL A 143 1.29 -6.86 -7.31
N LEU A 144 0.57 -7.89 -6.84
CA LEU A 144 0.85 -9.28 -7.24
C LEU A 144 0.70 -9.47 -8.76
N LEU A 145 -0.37 -8.94 -9.36
CA LEU A 145 -0.59 -9.01 -10.80
C LEU A 145 0.45 -8.23 -11.59
N ALA A 146 0.82 -7.03 -11.14
CA ALA A 146 1.80 -6.21 -11.86
C ALA A 146 3.20 -6.82 -11.79
N VAL A 147 3.61 -7.35 -10.63
CA VAL A 147 4.91 -8.04 -10.49
C VAL A 147 4.91 -9.35 -11.27
N ALA A 148 3.83 -10.14 -11.23
CA ALA A 148 3.71 -11.35 -12.05
C ALA A 148 3.75 -11.02 -13.55
N GLY A 149 3.12 -9.93 -13.98
CA GLY A 149 3.11 -9.47 -15.37
C GLY A 149 4.48 -9.06 -15.91
N VAL A 150 5.43 -8.68 -15.06
CA VAL A 150 6.79 -8.27 -15.49
C VAL A 150 7.79 -9.43 -15.45
N PHE A 151 7.59 -10.41 -14.57
CA PHE A 151 8.57 -11.46 -14.34
C PHE A 151 8.12 -12.85 -14.76
N VAL A 152 6.82 -13.14 -14.77
CA VAL A 152 6.28 -14.51 -14.90
C VAL A 152 5.49 -14.72 -16.19
N LEU A 153 4.72 -13.72 -16.61
CA LEU A 153 3.96 -13.69 -17.87
C LEU A 153 4.83 -13.11 -18.98
#